data_AF-A0A540N2C8-F1
#
_entry.id   AF-A0A540N2C8-F1
#
_cell.length_a   1.000
_cell.length_b   1.000
_cell.length_c   1.000
_cell.angle_alpha   90.00
_cell.angle_beta   90.00
_cell.angle_gamma   90.00
#
_symmetry.space_group_name_H-M   'P 1'
#
loop_
_entity.id
_entity.type
_entity.pdbx_description
1 polymer ?
#
loop_
_entity_poly.entity_id
_entity_poly.type
_entity_poly.pdbx_seq_one_letter_code
_entity_poly.pdbx_strand_id
1 'polypeptide(L)'
;MALESLLTSAVEGMLKKVASLAAHQDFGMALGFKDELSKLSKSFSRIQDILACFQASTRSRQDTRGYEDLRHKVELEHHTTKKATAGLHQRIRGDRETNAFFGKDERIVGREEVATNIVTALVNSNNQENLSVMAIVRMPGLGKTTLAKLVYNENEINRQFDKQI
;
A
#
# COMPACT_ATOMS: atom_id res chain seq x y z
N MET A 1 -8.68 -10.33 14.38
CA MET A 1 -7.63 -11.33 14.09
C MET A 1 -8.09 -12.77 14.36
N ALA A 2 -8.70 -13.09 15.51
CA ALA A 2 -9.11 -14.47 15.83
C ALA A 2 -10.26 -15.04 14.97
N LEU A 3 -11.19 -14.20 14.51
CA LEU A 3 -12.35 -14.64 13.72
C LEU A 3 -11.97 -15.09 12.29
N GLU A 4 -11.03 -14.39 11.66
CA GLU A 4 -10.49 -14.69 10.31
C GLU A 4 -9.78 -16.06 10.27
N SER A 5 -8.96 -16.35 11.28
CA SER A 5 -8.29 -17.65 11.41
C SER A 5 -9.26 -18.81 11.61
N LEU A 6 -10.39 -18.54 12.28
CA LEU A 6 -11.42 -19.54 12.57
C LEU A 6 -12.24 -19.88 11.32
N LEU A 7 -12.59 -18.86 10.52
CA LEU A 7 -13.22 -19.05 9.20
C LEU A 7 -12.32 -19.82 8.23
N THR A 8 -11.03 -19.49 8.22
CA THR A 8 -10.04 -20.16 7.37
C THR A 8 -9.91 -21.65 7.71
N SER A 9 -9.84 -21.97 9.01
CA SER A 9 -9.81 -23.34 9.51
C SER A 9 -11.10 -24.11 9.18
N ALA A 10 -12.26 -23.44 9.31
CA ALA A 10 -13.55 -24.03 8.97
C ALA A 10 -13.67 -24.38 7.48
N VAL A 11 -13.24 -23.48 6.59
CA VAL A 11 -13.23 -23.71 5.13
C VAL A 11 -12.29 -24.86 4.76
N GLU A 12 -11.09 -24.91 5.34
CA GLU A 12 -10.14 -26.00 5.09
C GLU A 12 -10.68 -27.36 5.57
N GLY A 13 -11.35 -27.38 6.73
CA GLY A 13 -12.02 -28.56 7.27
C GLY A 13 -13.16 -29.07 6.38
N MET A 14 -14.01 -28.17 5.87
CA MET A 14 -15.08 -28.53 4.94
C MET A 14 -14.53 -29.06 3.61
N LEU A 15 -13.49 -28.42 3.06
CA LEU A 15 -12.87 -28.83 1.79
C LEU A 15 -12.25 -30.23 1.88
N LYS A 16 -11.56 -30.54 3.00
CA LYS A 16 -11.02 -31.88 3.26
C LYS A 16 -12.13 -32.93 3.37
N LYS A 17 -13.25 -32.58 4.02
CA LYS A 17 -14.38 -33.49 4.22
C LYS A 17 -15.12 -33.79 2.90
N VAL A 18 -15.32 -32.77 2.05
CA VAL A 18 -15.89 -32.93 0.72
C VAL A 18 -14.98 -33.76 -0.18
N ALA A 19 -13.66 -33.52 -0.13
CA ALA A 19 -12.69 -34.32 -0.87
C ALA A 19 -12.66 -35.79 -0.42
N SER A 20 -12.76 -36.07 0.89
CA SER A 20 -12.83 -37.44 1.39
C SER A 20 -14.16 -38.13 1.05
N LEU A 21 -15.27 -37.38 1.06
CA LEU A 21 -16.59 -37.92 0.73
C LEU A 21 -16.70 -38.26 -0.76
N ALA A 22 -16.14 -37.40 -1.63
CA ALA A 22 -16.04 -37.66 -3.06
C ALA A 22 -15.13 -38.85 -3.42
N ALA A 23 -14.22 -39.24 -2.52
CA ALA A 23 -13.35 -40.41 -2.70
C ALA A 23 -13.97 -41.73 -2.20
N HIS A 24 -14.97 -41.66 -1.30
CA HIS A 24 -15.53 -42.82 -0.62
C HIS A 24 -16.94 -43.20 -1.10
N GLN A 25 -17.59 -42.35 -1.89
CA GLN A 25 -18.94 -42.53 -2.38
C GLN A 25 -18.87 -42.85 -3.87
N ASP A 26 -19.10 -44.12 -4.24
CA ASP A 26 -19.13 -44.62 -5.62
C ASP A 26 -20.33 -44.06 -6.41
N PHE A 27 -20.44 -42.74 -6.50
CA PHE A 27 -21.23 -42.06 -7.52
C PHE A 27 -20.30 -41.77 -8.69
N GLY A 28 -20.45 -42.55 -9.76
CA GLY A 28 -19.71 -42.40 -11.02
C GLY A 28 -20.01 -41.11 -11.79
N MET A 29 -19.92 -39.94 -11.15
CA MET A 29 -20.13 -38.63 -11.77
C MET A 29 -18.83 -37.82 -11.66
N ALA A 30 -18.07 -37.93 -12.75
CA ALA A 30 -16.92 -37.11 -13.17
C ALA A 30 -15.60 -37.30 -12.41
N LEU A 31 -14.72 -38.15 -12.97
CA LEU A 31 -13.27 -38.13 -12.73
C LEU A 31 -12.65 -36.71 -12.76
N GLY A 32 -13.26 -35.76 -13.48
CA GLY A 32 -12.83 -34.36 -13.54
C GLY A 32 -13.02 -33.55 -12.25
N PHE A 33 -13.88 -33.98 -11.34
CA PHE A 33 -14.18 -33.25 -10.10
C PHE A 33 -12.99 -33.19 -9.13
N LYS A 34 -12.17 -34.26 -9.09
CA LYS A 34 -10.96 -34.30 -8.25
C LYS A 34 -9.92 -33.27 -8.70
N ASP A 35 -9.78 -33.08 -10.01
CA ASP A 35 -8.88 -32.09 -10.57
C ASP A 35 -9.36 -30.66 -10.25
N GLU A 36 -10.66 -30.41 -10.32
CA GLU A 36 -11.28 -29.14 -9.92
C GLU A 36 -11.10 -28.85 -8.43
N LEU A 37 -11.31 -29.84 -7.56
CA LEU A 37 -11.02 -29.72 -6.13
C LEU A 37 -9.55 -29.40 -5.86
N SER A 38 -8.63 -30.04 -6.59
CA SER A 38 -7.19 -29.75 -6.45
C SER A 38 -6.82 -28.33 -6.91
N LYS A 39 -7.46 -27.83 -7.97
CA LYS A 39 -7.28 -26.46 -8.48
C LYS A 39 -7.86 -25.43 -7.51
N LEU A 40 -9.01 -25.73 -6.91
CA LEU A 40 -9.65 -24.87 -5.93
C LEU A 40 -8.82 -24.79 -4.65
N SER A 41 -8.30 -25.92 -4.16
CA SER A 41 -7.41 -25.97 -3.00
C SER A 41 -6.13 -25.15 -3.22
N LYS A 42 -5.48 -25.30 -4.40
CA LYS A 42 -4.31 -24.50 -4.77
C LYS A 42 -4.61 -22.99 -4.85
N SER A 43 -5.80 -22.63 -5.34
CA SER A 43 -6.23 -21.23 -5.41
C SER A 43 -6.45 -20.63 -4.02
N PHE A 44 -7.05 -21.39 -3.11
CA PHE A 44 -7.22 -20.95 -1.72
C PHE A 44 -5.88 -20.72 -1.03
N SER A 45 -4.91 -21.64 -1.18
CA SER A 45 -3.55 -21.47 -0.64
C SER A 45 -2.88 -20.20 -1.15
N ARG A 46 -3.00 -19.90 -2.45
CA ARG A 46 -2.46 -18.65 -3.02
C ARG A 46 -3.09 -17.40 -2.42
N ILE A 47 -4.40 -17.42 -2.21
CA ILE A 47 -5.12 -16.30 -1.58
C ILE A 47 -4.67 -16.14 -0.13
N GLN A 48 -4.53 -17.25 0.61
CA GLN A 48 -4.00 -17.24 1.97
C GLN A 48 -2.58 -16.68 2.03
N ASP A 49 -1.69 -17.08 1.10
CA ASP A 49 -0.31 -16.57 1.02
C ASP A 49 -0.28 -15.06 0.77
N ILE A 50 -1.15 -14.56 -0.12
CA ILE A 50 -1.30 -13.13 -0.38
C ILE A 50 -1.80 -12.40 0.87
N LEU A 51 -2.79 -12.96 1.57
CA LEU A 51 -3.34 -12.38 2.80
C LEU A 51 -2.29 -12.34 3.92
N ALA A 52 -1.53 -13.42 4.09
CA ALA A 52 -0.44 -13.51 5.06
C ALA A 52 0.69 -12.51 4.73
N CYS A 53 1.03 -12.36 3.44
CA CYS A 53 2.00 -11.36 2.99
C CYS A 53 1.53 -9.93 3.30
N PHE A 54 0.25 -9.64 3.08
CA PHE A 54 -0.34 -8.34 3.40
C PHE A 54 -0.29 -8.06 4.91
N GLN A 55 -0.64 -9.04 5.75
CA GLN A 55 -0.60 -8.94 7.21
C GLN A 55 0.84 -8.82 7.75
N ALA A 56 1.81 -9.52 7.17
CA ALA A 56 3.22 -9.38 7.55
C ALA A 56 3.75 -7.96 7.24
N SER A 57 3.29 -7.35 6.14
CA SER A 57 3.66 -5.98 5.77
C SER A 57 3.10 -4.90 6.69
N THR A 58 2.03 -5.15 7.45
CA THR A 58 1.49 -4.19 8.43
C THR A 58 2.22 -4.25 9.77
N ARG A 59 2.75 -5.43 10.14
CA ARG A 59 3.45 -5.64 11.43
C ARG A 59 4.91 -5.18 11.45
N SER A 60 5.57 -5.09 10.29
CA SER A 60 7.00 -4.76 10.18
C SER A 60 7.32 -3.25 10.15
N ARG A 61 6.35 -2.35 10.34
CA ARG A 61 6.54 -0.89 10.12
C ARG A 61 6.32 -0.01 11.35
N GLN A 62 6.63 -0.53 12.54
CA GLN A 62 6.91 0.29 13.72
C GLN A 62 8.42 0.56 13.90
N ASP A 63 9.24 0.52 12.84
CA ASP A 63 10.58 1.09 12.94
C ASP A 63 10.48 2.62 12.81
N THR A 64 10.20 3.26 13.94
CA THR A 64 10.13 4.71 14.10
C THR A 64 11.50 5.39 13.94
N ARG A 65 12.60 4.64 13.82
CA ARG A 65 13.96 5.20 13.75
C ARG A 65 14.26 5.98 12.47
N GLY A 66 13.65 5.60 11.34
CA GLY A 66 13.92 6.27 10.05
C GLY A 66 13.24 7.63 9.89
N TYR A 67 12.23 7.95 10.68
CA TYR A 67 11.47 9.21 10.56
C TYR A 67 12.11 10.39 11.31
N GLU A 68 12.82 10.12 12.41
CA GLU A 68 13.56 11.16 13.16
C GLU A 68 14.78 11.69 12.37
N ASP A 69 15.40 10.85 11.54
CA ASP A 69 16.48 11.25 10.63
C ASP A 69 15.98 12.22 9.54
N LEU A 70 14.72 12.07 9.11
CA LEU A 70 14.11 12.97 8.13
C LEU A 70 13.74 14.33 8.73
N ARG A 71 13.39 14.39 10.03
CA ARG A 71 13.23 15.67 10.75
C ARG A 71 14.53 16.45 10.78
N HIS A 72 15.65 15.79 11.11
CA HIS A 72 16.96 16.42 11.17
C HIS A 72 17.46 16.94 9.80
N LYS A 73 17.09 16.27 8.70
CA LYS A 73 17.49 16.69 7.36
C LYS A 73 16.67 17.85 6.80
N VAL A 74 15.40 17.94 7.18
CA VAL A 74 14.50 19.03 6.78
C VAL A 74 14.82 20.33 7.54
N GLU A 75 15.29 20.24 8.79
CA GLU A 75 15.70 21.40 9.60
C GLU A 75 16.98 22.12 9.09
N LEU A 76 17.81 21.44 8.28
CA LEU A 76 19.14 21.96 7.85
C LEU A 76 19.15 22.65 6.47
N GLU A 77 18.07 22.61 5.70
CA GLU A 77 18.01 23.19 4.34
C GLU A 77 17.53 24.66 4.31
N HIS A 78 17.57 25.37 5.44
CA HIS A 78 17.23 26.79 5.46
C HIS A 78 18.37 27.73 5.09
N HIS A 79 19.63 27.28 5.02
CA HIS A 79 20.76 28.16 4.72
C HIS A 79 21.72 27.59 3.66
N THR A 80 21.82 28.38 2.58
CA THR A 80 22.93 28.51 1.62
C THR A 80 22.86 27.76 0.29
N THR A 81 22.87 28.60 -0.73
CA THR A 81 23.25 28.41 -2.11
C THR A 81 24.61 27.69 -2.31
N LYS A 82 24.64 26.73 -3.23
CA LYS A 82 25.74 26.30 -4.13
C LYS A 82 26.94 25.47 -3.59
N LYS A 83 27.19 24.39 -4.34
CA LYS A 83 28.46 23.68 -4.73
C LYS A 83 28.92 22.40 -3.98
N ALA A 84 29.13 21.37 -4.82
CA ALA A 84 30.18 20.32 -4.92
C ALA A 84 31.03 19.99 -3.66
N THR A 85 31.41 18.74 -3.35
CA THR A 85 32.06 17.72 -4.20
C THR A 85 32.18 16.42 -3.39
N ALA A 86 32.09 15.28 -4.08
CA ALA A 86 32.72 13.97 -3.83
C ALA A 86 32.71 13.32 -2.42
N GLY A 87 32.16 12.10 -2.36
CA GLY A 87 32.79 11.03 -1.56
C GLY A 87 31.93 10.28 -0.56
N LEU A 88 30.85 9.61 -1.00
CA LEU A 88 30.47 8.33 -0.41
C LEU A 88 29.71 7.50 -1.45
N HIS A 89 30.00 6.22 -1.51
CA HIS A 89 29.41 5.24 -2.42
C HIS A 89 27.93 4.98 -2.02
N GLN A 90 27.09 6.00 -2.15
CA GLN A 90 25.65 5.86 -2.11
C GLN A 90 25.28 5.14 -3.40
N ARG A 91 24.83 3.89 -3.30
CA ARG A 91 24.15 3.22 -4.41
C ARG A 91 23.18 4.21 -5.01
N ILE A 92 23.48 4.68 -6.21
CA ILE A 92 22.67 5.60 -6.98
C ILE A 92 21.37 4.84 -7.31
N ARG A 93 20.43 4.81 -6.37
CA ARG A 93 19.06 5.09 -6.74
C ARG A 93 19.13 6.53 -7.19
N GLY A 94 19.32 6.75 -8.50
CA GLY A 94 19.17 8.08 -9.06
C GLY A 94 17.86 8.64 -8.55
N ASP A 95 17.81 9.95 -8.35
CA ASP A 95 16.55 10.67 -8.19
C ASP A 95 15.67 10.32 -9.38
N ARG A 96 14.92 9.23 -9.25
CA ARG A 96 13.97 8.78 -10.23
C ARG A 96 12.71 9.53 -9.86
N GLU A 97 12.61 10.72 -10.40
CA GLU A 97 11.35 11.45 -10.41
C GLU A 97 10.28 10.54 -11.02
N THR A 98 9.17 10.40 -10.30
CA THR A 98 8.02 9.66 -10.78
C THR A 98 6.86 10.61 -10.87
N ASN A 99 6.26 10.72 -12.05
CA ASN A 99 5.06 11.49 -12.27
C ASN A 99 3.92 10.52 -12.59
N ALA A 100 2.82 10.60 -11.84
CA ALA A 100 1.61 9.87 -12.21
C ALA A 100 0.96 10.61 -13.39
N PHE A 101 0.70 9.91 -14.50
CA PHE A 101 -0.07 10.46 -15.62
C PHE A 101 -1.52 10.00 -15.48
N PHE A 102 -2.46 10.90 -15.79
CA PHE A 102 -3.88 10.58 -15.86
C PHE A 102 -4.34 10.88 -17.28
N GLY A 103 -4.73 9.83 -18.01
CA GLY A 103 -5.43 9.98 -19.28
C GLY A 103 -6.79 10.66 -19.08
N LYS A 104 -7.36 11.24 -20.15
CA LYS A 104 -8.67 11.91 -20.10
C LYS A 104 -9.81 11.03 -19.57
N ASP A 105 -9.70 9.71 -19.77
CA ASP A 105 -10.70 8.72 -19.35
C ASP A 105 -10.26 7.90 -18.13
N GLU A 106 -9.09 8.19 -17.56
CA GLU A 106 -8.57 7.47 -16.40
C GLU A 106 -9.16 8.03 -15.11
N ARG A 107 -9.87 7.19 -14.37
CA ARG A 107 -10.40 7.52 -13.05
C ARG A 107 -9.71 6.71 -11.96
N ILE A 108 -9.34 7.38 -10.88
CA ILE A 108 -8.94 6.71 -9.64
C ILE A 108 -10.22 6.34 -8.90
N VAL A 109 -10.29 5.12 -8.38
CA VAL A 109 -11.44 4.61 -7.62
C VAL A 109 -11.02 4.09 -6.25
N GLY A 110 -11.88 4.27 -5.25
CA GLY A 110 -11.72 3.70 -3.91
C GLY A 110 -10.60 4.35 -3.09
N ARG A 111 -10.25 5.59 -3.42
CA ARG A 111 -9.22 6.39 -2.72
C ARG A 111 -9.71 7.77 -2.30
N GLU A 112 -10.98 8.06 -2.56
CA GLU A 112 -11.62 9.35 -2.30
C GLU A 112 -11.54 9.67 -0.81
N GLU A 113 -11.99 8.76 0.05
CA GLU A 113 -11.93 8.94 1.51
C GLU A 113 -10.51 9.18 2.03
N VAL A 114 -9.53 8.40 1.54
CA VAL A 114 -8.13 8.53 1.96
C VAL A 114 -7.57 9.88 1.51
N ALA A 115 -7.89 10.34 0.30
CA ALA A 115 -7.47 11.64 -0.19
C ALA A 115 -8.10 12.77 0.63
N THR A 116 -9.41 12.71 0.89
CA THR A 116 -10.12 13.71 1.71
C THR A 116 -9.54 13.82 3.11
N ASN A 117 -9.25 12.69 3.77
CA ASN A 117 -8.64 12.68 5.10
C ASN A 117 -7.26 13.34 5.11
N ILE A 118 -6.45 13.06 4.08
CA ILE A 118 -5.14 13.69 3.90
C ILE A 118 -5.29 15.21 3.70
N VAL A 119 -6.16 15.64 2.78
CA VAL A 119 -6.40 17.06 2.49
C VAL A 119 -6.85 17.80 3.74
N THR A 120 -7.83 17.24 4.46
CA THR A 120 -8.34 17.81 5.71
C THR A 120 -7.23 17.98 6.74
N ALA A 121 -6.33 16.99 6.86
CA ALA A 121 -5.20 17.07 7.78
C ALA A 121 -4.17 18.13 7.38
N LEU A 122 -3.88 18.26 6.07
CA LEU A 122 -2.99 19.31 5.56
C LEU A 122 -3.61 20.70 5.74
N VAL A 123 -4.91 20.83 5.46
CA VAL A 123 -5.63 22.10 5.51
C VAL A 123 -5.81 22.61 6.91
N ASN A 124 -6.18 21.74 7.84
CA ASN A 124 -6.37 22.12 9.23
C ASN A 124 -5.06 22.17 10.02
N SER A 125 -3.90 21.96 9.38
CA SER A 125 -2.60 22.05 10.04
C SER A 125 -2.27 23.53 10.32
N ASN A 126 -2.70 24.02 11.48
CA ASN A 126 -2.46 25.39 11.92
C ASN A 126 -1.03 25.55 12.45
N ASN A 127 -0.04 25.48 11.55
CA ASN A 127 1.36 25.62 11.90
C ASN A 127 1.85 27.01 11.51
N GLN A 128 1.56 28.01 12.35
CA GLN A 128 2.03 29.38 12.12
C GLN A 128 3.55 29.55 12.21
N GLU A 129 4.29 28.56 12.73
CA GLU A 129 5.75 28.67 12.92
C GLU A 129 6.57 27.43 12.52
N ASN A 130 5.97 26.28 12.16
CA ASN A 130 6.71 25.04 11.88
C ASN A 130 6.30 24.37 10.56
N LEU A 131 7.29 23.89 9.79
CA LEU A 131 7.04 23.12 8.57
C LEU A 131 6.37 21.78 8.91
N SER A 132 5.19 21.53 8.31
CA SER A 132 4.47 20.27 8.42
C SER A 132 4.84 19.32 7.30
N VAL A 133 5.28 18.10 7.63
CA VAL A 133 5.64 17.07 6.65
C VAL A 133 4.75 15.84 6.84
N MET A 134 4.12 15.41 5.75
CA MET A 134 3.32 14.19 5.71
C MET A 134 3.89 13.19 4.70
N ALA A 135 4.36 12.04 5.20
CA ALA A 135 4.97 11.00 4.37
C ALA A 135 3.97 9.91 3.97
N ILE A 136 3.95 9.54 2.67
CA ILE A 136 3.14 8.42 2.15
C ILE A 136 4.03 7.18 1.98
N VAL A 137 3.88 6.18 2.87
CA VAL A 137 4.76 4.99 2.89
C VAL A 137 3.99 3.70 2.62
N ARG A 138 4.38 2.98 1.56
CA ARG A 138 3.80 1.70 1.09
C ARG A 138 4.78 0.94 0.17
N MET A 139 4.50 -0.34 -0.12
CA MET A 139 5.21 -1.15 -1.11
C MET A 139 5.22 -0.51 -2.52
N PRO A 140 6.21 -0.86 -3.39
CA PRO A 140 6.19 -0.45 -4.80
C PRO A 140 4.91 -0.91 -5.50
N GLY A 141 4.49 -0.20 -6.55
CA GLY A 141 3.28 -0.56 -7.33
C GLY A 141 1.93 -0.24 -6.68
N LEU A 142 1.87 0.10 -5.38
CA LEU A 142 0.61 0.40 -4.68
C LEU A 142 0.00 1.80 -4.97
N GLY A 143 0.51 2.51 -5.98
CA GLY A 143 -0.01 3.83 -6.37
C GLY A 143 0.22 4.92 -5.32
N LYS A 144 1.42 5.00 -4.72
CA LYS A 144 1.78 6.10 -3.81
C LYS A 144 1.78 7.44 -4.53
N THR A 145 2.52 7.51 -5.64
CA THR A 145 2.60 8.70 -6.50
C THR A 145 1.23 9.06 -7.07
N THR A 146 0.40 8.06 -7.40
CA THR A 146 -0.99 8.22 -7.83
C THR A 146 -1.84 8.91 -6.76
N LEU A 147 -1.75 8.47 -5.50
CA LEU A 147 -2.47 9.08 -4.37
C LEU A 147 -1.95 10.50 -4.08
N ALA A 148 -0.63 10.70 -4.10
CA ALA A 148 -0.03 12.02 -3.92
C ALA A 148 -0.55 13.02 -4.96
N LYS A 149 -0.63 12.60 -6.24
CA LYS A 149 -1.14 13.46 -7.31
C LYS A 149 -2.65 13.68 -7.22
N LEU A 150 -3.41 12.69 -6.75
CA LEU A 150 -4.84 12.87 -6.47
C LEU A 150 -5.05 13.97 -5.43
N VAL A 151 -4.36 13.88 -4.29
CA VAL A 151 -4.40 14.89 -3.21
C VAL A 151 -3.95 16.26 -3.70
N TYR A 152 -2.85 16.33 -4.45
CA TYR A 152 -2.32 17.58 -4.98
C TYR A 152 -3.31 18.33 -5.86
N ASN A 153 -4.12 17.60 -6.62
CA ASN A 153 -5.12 18.17 -7.53
C ASN A 153 -6.43 18.56 -6.84
N GLU A 154 -6.56 18.34 -5.52
CA GLU A 154 -7.77 18.70 -4.79
C GLU A 154 -7.94 20.21 -4.68
N ASN A 155 -9.18 20.67 -4.85
CA ASN A 155 -9.48 22.10 -4.92
C ASN A 155 -9.12 22.85 -3.64
N GLU A 156 -9.20 22.19 -2.49
CA GLU A 156 -8.88 22.78 -1.19
C GLU A 156 -7.38 23.06 -1.04
N ILE A 157 -6.53 22.16 -1.54
CA ILE A 157 -5.07 22.36 -1.62
C ILE A 157 -4.77 23.56 -2.52
N ASN A 158 -5.42 23.65 -3.68
CA ASN A 158 -5.23 24.76 -4.60
C ASN A 158 -5.62 26.12 -4.01
N ARG A 159 -6.57 26.15 -3.07
CA ARG A 159 -7.02 27.40 -2.41
C ARG A 159 -6.12 27.83 -1.27
N GLN A 160 -5.46 26.87 -0.62
CA GLN A 160 -4.68 27.14 0.59
C GLN A 160 -3.19 27.38 0.31
N PHE A 161 -2.64 26.75 -0.73
CA PHE A 161 -1.21 26.86 -1.06
C PHE A 161 -1.02 27.70 -2.32
N ASP A 162 -0.39 28.87 -2.16
CA ASP A 162 -0.18 29.85 -3.25
C ASP A 162 0.73 29.35 -4.36
N LYS A 163 1.62 28.38 -4.06
CA LYS A 163 2.62 27.89 -4.99
C LYS A 163 2.44 26.39 -5.25
N GLN A 164 2.39 26.08 -6.55
CA GLN A 164 2.31 24.74 -7.10
C GLN A 164 3.55 24.48 -7.96
N ILE A 165 4.13 23.28 -7.84
CA ILE A 165 5.33 22.82 -8.54
C ILE A 165 4.97 21.65 -9.46
#